data_AF-A0A834H8V6-F1
#
_entry.id   AF-A0A834H8V6-F1
#
_cell.length_a   1.000
_cell.length_b   1.000
_cell.length_c   1.000
_cell.angle_alpha   90.00
_cell.angle_beta   90.00
_cell.angle_gamma   90.00
#
_symmetry.space_group_name_H-M   'P 1'
#
loop_
_entity.id
_entity.type
_entity.pdbx_description
1 polymer ?
#
loop_
_entity_poly.entity_id
_entity_poly.type
_entity_poly.pdbx_seq_one_letter_code
_entity_poly.pdbx_strand_id
1 'polypeptide(L)'
;MRSQRVVVMVIGIAMLLSRAAAVTTPIDCTTVVGLISACNTFVTYGSPDPMPGSPCCDAVGSLNSVADSTADGRQMVCNCLMGLITTYSPNATAIATLPGFCGVSLGFTIEPNTDCDL
;
A
#
# COMPACT_ATOMS: atom_id res chain seq x y z
N MET A 1 -45.77 18.16 -24.25
CA MET A 1 -44.64 19.11 -24.08
C MET A 1 -44.13 19.20 -22.62
N ARG A 2 -44.98 19.31 -21.59
CA ARG A 2 -44.55 19.27 -20.17
C ARG A 2 -44.01 17.90 -19.72
N SER A 3 -44.68 16.79 -20.06
CA SER A 3 -44.18 15.44 -19.73
C SER A 3 -42.86 15.08 -20.41
N GLN A 4 -42.63 15.54 -21.64
CA GLN A 4 -41.40 15.26 -22.39
C GLN A 4 -40.17 15.95 -21.75
N ARG A 5 -40.36 17.14 -21.15
CA ARG A 5 -39.32 17.83 -20.38
C ARG A 5 -39.00 17.09 -19.07
N VAL A 6 -40.02 16.52 -18.41
CA VAL A 6 -39.84 15.75 -17.17
C VAL A 6 -39.09 14.45 -17.43
N VAL A 7 -39.43 13.72 -18.51
CA VAL A 7 -38.75 12.46 -18.87
C VAL A 7 -37.28 12.70 -19.20
N VAL A 8 -36.95 13.77 -19.93
CA VAL A 8 -35.55 14.12 -20.27
C VAL A 8 -34.76 14.53 -19.02
N MET A 9 -35.38 15.22 -18.07
CA MET A 9 -34.73 15.64 -16.82
C MET A 9 -34.46 14.45 -15.88
N VAL A 10 -35.36 13.47 -15.82
CA VAL A 10 -35.21 12.26 -15.00
C VAL A 10 -34.12 11.34 -15.57
N ILE A 11 -34.01 11.23 -16.89
CA ILE A 11 -32.98 10.42 -17.56
C ILE A 11 -31.59 11.07 -17.45
N GLY A 12 -31.50 12.41 -17.49
CA GLY A 12 -30.24 13.13 -17.34
C GLY A 12 -29.62 13.06 -15.94
N ILE A 13 -30.44 12.92 -14.90
CA ILE A 13 -29.97 12.81 -13.50
C ILE A 13 -29.54 11.37 -13.16
N ALA A 14 -30.03 10.36 -13.89
CA ALA A 14 -29.68 8.96 -13.68
C ALA A 14 -28.28 8.57 -14.18
N MET A 15 -27.66 9.35 -15.07
CA MET A 15 -26.32 9.05 -15.63
C MET A 15 -25.15 9.61 -14.81
N LEU A 16 -25.41 10.41 -13.77
CA LEU A 16 -24.37 11.01 -12.92
C LEU A 16 -24.00 10.14 -11.70
N LEU A 17 -24.59 8.94 -11.58
CA LEU A 17 -24.36 8.02 -10.47
C LEU A 17 -23.43 6.85 -10.82
N SER A 18 -22.81 6.82 -12.00
CA SER A 18 -21.64 5.98 -12.24
C SER A 18 -20.38 6.69 -11.73
N ARG A 19 -20.41 7.17 -10.48
CA ARG A 19 -19.17 7.39 -9.75
C ARG A 19 -18.71 5.97 -9.47
N ALA A 20 -17.64 5.56 -10.13
CA ALA A 20 -16.96 4.30 -9.84
C ALA A 20 -17.00 4.13 -8.33
N ALA A 21 -17.73 3.13 -7.85
CA ALA A 21 -17.53 2.68 -6.49
C ALA A 21 -16.05 2.31 -6.49
N ALA A 22 -15.23 3.17 -5.89
CA ALA A 22 -13.96 2.74 -5.33
C ALA A 22 -14.40 1.62 -4.40
N VAL A 23 -14.35 0.39 -4.91
CA VAL A 23 -14.60 -0.78 -4.11
C VAL A 23 -13.44 -0.74 -3.15
N THR A 24 -13.66 -0.16 -1.98
CA THR A 24 -12.77 -0.32 -0.85
C THR A 24 -12.94 -1.77 -0.42
N THR A 25 -12.38 -2.67 -1.23
CA THR A 25 -12.00 -3.98 -0.73
C THR A 25 -11.12 -3.67 0.48
N PRO A 26 -11.41 -4.25 1.66
CA PRO A 26 -10.53 -4.08 2.79
C PRO A 26 -9.11 -4.37 2.32
N ILE A 27 -8.23 -3.37 2.46
CA ILE A 27 -6.84 -3.49 2.05
C ILE A 27 -6.24 -4.62 2.87
N ASP A 28 -5.99 -5.75 2.23
CA ASP A 28 -5.48 -6.93 2.90
C ASP A 28 -3.96 -6.78 3.09
N CYS A 29 -3.58 -6.29 4.27
CA CYS A 29 -2.18 -6.09 4.62
C CYS A 29 -1.49 -7.37 5.13
N THR A 30 -2.09 -8.56 4.99
CA THR A 30 -1.51 -9.82 5.52
C THR A 30 -0.10 -10.07 4.99
N THR A 31 0.16 -9.80 3.71
CA THR A 31 1.50 -9.92 3.10
C THR A 31 2.52 -8.99 3.77
N VAL A 32 2.09 -7.76 4.11
CA VAL A 32 2.92 -6.74 4.73
C VAL A 32 3.16 -7.03 6.23
N VAL A 33 2.18 -7.63 6.91
CA VAL A 33 2.36 -8.20 8.26
C VAL A 33 3.33 -9.38 8.22
N GLY A 34 3.30 -10.19 7.17
CA GLY A 34 4.27 -11.26 6.93
C GLY A 34 5.71 -10.74 6.86
N LEU A 35 5.93 -9.60 6.21
CA LEU A 35 7.23 -8.92 6.22
C LEU A 35 7.67 -8.55 7.64
N ILE A 36 6.80 -7.90 8.43
CA ILE A 36 7.16 -7.50 9.81
C ILE A 36 7.54 -8.73 10.62
N SER A 37 6.82 -9.84 10.46
CA SER A 37 7.16 -11.09 11.14
C SER A 37 8.54 -11.61 10.76
N ALA A 38 8.89 -11.61 9.47
CA ALA A 38 10.19 -12.07 8.99
C ALA A 38 11.34 -11.11 9.34
N CYS A 39 11.05 -9.81 9.48
CA CYS A 39 12.02 -8.75 9.76
C CYS A 39 11.98 -8.25 11.22
N ASN A 40 11.23 -8.91 12.10
CA ASN A 40 10.86 -8.39 13.42
C ASN A 40 12.07 -7.98 14.27
N THR A 41 13.16 -8.75 14.23
CA THR A 41 14.38 -8.44 14.97
C THR A 41 14.97 -7.10 14.55
N PHE A 42 15.13 -6.86 13.25
CA PHE A 42 15.63 -5.59 12.74
C PHE A 42 14.64 -4.45 13.00
N VAL A 43 13.35 -4.68 12.76
CA VAL A 43 12.32 -3.66 13.02
C VAL A 43 12.27 -3.29 14.50
N THR A 44 12.49 -4.23 15.42
CA THR A 44 12.40 -3.97 16.87
C THR A 44 13.68 -3.37 17.43
N TYR A 45 14.84 -3.87 17.01
CA TYR A 45 16.13 -3.54 17.62
C TYR A 45 17.06 -2.69 16.74
N GLY A 46 16.69 -2.47 15.48
CA GLY A 46 17.52 -1.78 14.48
C GLY A 46 18.79 -2.53 14.09
N SER A 47 18.98 -3.77 14.55
CA SER A 47 20.16 -4.59 14.28
C SER A 47 19.90 -6.09 14.52
N PRO A 48 20.67 -7.00 13.90
CA PRO A 48 21.60 -6.74 12.80
C PRO A 48 20.87 -6.35 11.51
N ASP A 49 21.58 -5.64 10.61
CA ASP A 49 21.03 -5.25 9.31
C ASP A 49 20.63 -6.48 8.48
N PRO A 50 19.47 -6.47 7.82
CA PRO A 50 19.04 -7.57 6.99
C PRO A 50 19.90 -7.65 5.73
N MET A 51 20.36 -8.86 5.41
CA MET A 51 21.20 -9.12 4.25
C MET A 51 20.36 -9.67 3.09
N PRO A 52 20.70 -9.35 1.83
CA PRO A 52 20.10 -9.99 0.67
C PRO A 52 20.18 -11.53 0.74
N GLY A 53 19.08 -12.22 0.41
CA GLY A 53 18.95 -13.67 0.55
C GLY A 53 18.59 -14.17 1.95
N SER A 54 18.37 -13.26 2.91
CA SER A 54 17.74 -13.61 4.18
C SER A 54 16.22 -13.73 4.03
N PRO A 55 15.53 -14.51 4.90
CA PRO A 55 14.07 -14.62 4.86
C PRO A 55 13.33 -13.27 4.94
N CYS A 56 13.92 -12.29 5.65
CA CYS A 56 13.39 -10.93 5.70
C CYS A 56 13.44 -10.26 4.31
N CYS A 57 14.58 -10.33 3.62
CA CYS A 57 14.71 -9.72 2.30
C CYS A 57 13.93 -10.45 1.21
N ASP A 58 13.75 -11.77 1.33
CA ASP A 58 12.89 -12.52 0.41
C ASP A 58 11.41 -12.10 0.54
N ALA A 59 10.96 -11.82 1.78
CA ALA A 59 9.64 -11.26 2.03
C ALA A 59 9.49 -9.84 1.45
N VAL A 60 10.52 -9.00 1.60
CA VAL A 60 10.55 -7.64 0.99
C VAL A 60 10.49 -7.73 -0.54
N GLY A 61 11.23 -8.65 -1.16
CA GLY A 61 11.19 -8.87 -2.62
C GLY A 61 9.83 -9.37 -3.11
N SER A 62 9.13 -10.16 -2.29
CA SER A 62 7.76 -10.59 -2.59
C SER A 62 6.78 -9.41 -2.62
N LEU A 63 6.93 -8.43 -1.72
CA LEU A 63 6.14 -7.19 -1.77
C LEU A 63 6.42 -6.37 -3.02
N ASN A 64 7.67 -6.31 -3.47
CA ASN A 64 8.00 -5.62 -4.70
C ASN A 64 7.27 -6.24 -5.90
N SER A 65 7.20 -7.57 -5.95
CA SER A 65 6.47 -8.28 -7.00
C SER A 65 4.97 -7.94 -7.01
N VAL A 66 4.38 -7.68 -5.84
CA VAL A 66 2.99 -7.21 -5.71
C VAL A 66 2.87 -5.75 -6.15
N ALA A 67 3.75 -4.87 -5.67
CA ALA A 67 3.75 -3.44 -5.98
C ALA A 67 4.03 -3.14 -7.47
N ASP A 68 4.77 -4.01 -8.15
CA ASP A 68 5.06 -3.89 -9.58
C ASP A 68 3.97 -4.50 -10.47
N SER A 69 3.08 -5.34 -9.92
CA SER A 69 2.08 -6.04 -10.72
C SER A 69 0.97 -5.13 -11.24
N THR A 70 0.46 -4.21 -10.41
CA THR A 70 -0.64 -3.30 -10.74
C THR A 70 -0.54 -1.99 -9.93
N ALA A 71 -1.18 -0.93 -10.42
CA ALA A 71 -1.32 0.32 -9.67
C ALA A 71 -2.00 0.07 -8.31
N ASP A 72 -3.09 -0.71 -8.30
CA ASP A 72 -3.80 -1.10 -7.07
C ASP A 72 -2.88 -1.84 -6.08
N GLY A 73 -1.99 -2.71 -6.58
CA GLY A 73 -1.01 -3.42 -5.76
C GLY A 73 0.01 -2.48 -5.13
N ARG A 74 0.47 -1.48 -5.88
CA ARG A 74 1.36 -0.44 -5.36
C ARG A 74 0.69 0.41 -4.29
N GLN A 75 -0.54 0.85 -4.54
CA GLN A 75 -1.34 1.61 -3.59
C GLN A 75 -1.60 0.79 -2.31
N MET A 76 -1.94 -0.49 -2.45
CA MET A 76 -2.12 -1.42 -1.32
C MET A 76 -0.84 -1.51 -0.47
N VAL A 77 0.30 -1.83 -1.09
CA VAL A 77 1.59 -1.98 -0.38
C VAL A 77 1.98 -0.67 0.31
N CYS A 78 1.81 0.47 -0.36
CA CYS A 78 2.05 1.80 0.22
C CYS A 78 1.19 2.04 1.46
N ASN A 79 -0.13 1.91 1.34
CA ASN A 79 -1.07 2.15 2.44
C ASN A 79 -0.79 1.24 3.65
N CYS A 80 -0.47 -0.03 3.40
CA CYS A 80 -0.12 -0.96 4.47
C CYS A 80 1.19 -0.58 5.18
N LEU A 81 2.23 -0.18 4.44
CA LEU A 81 3.49 0.26 5.02
C LEU A 81 3.33 1.54 5.85
N MET A 82 2.47 2.47 5.42
CA MET A 82 2.14 3.67 6.20
C MET A 82 1.41 3.33 7.51
N GLY A 83 0.48 2.38 7.44
CA GLY A 83 -0.18 1.82 8.64
C GLY A 83 0.82 1.18 9.61
N LEU A 84 1.87 0.54 9.09
CA LEU A 84 2.93 -0.02 9.93
C LEU A 84 3.82 1.07 10.53
N ILE A 85 4.22 2.07 9.77
CA ILE A 85 5.01 3.20 10.29
C ILE A 85 4.29 3.88 11.46
N THR A 86 2.98 4.09 11.34
CA THR A 86 2.19 4.70 12.42
C THR A 86 2.09 3.78 13.63
N THR A 87 1.96 2.47 13.43
CA THR A 87 1.90 1.47 14.52
C THR A 87 3.24 1.30 15.23
N TYR A 88 4.33 1.27 14.47
CA TYR A 88 5.71 1.08 14.93
C TYR A 88 6.45 2.42 14.95
N SER A 89 5.79 3.49 15.41
CA SER A 89 6.32 4.86 15.43
C SER A 89 7.78 5.02 15.88
N PRO A 90 8.25 4.41 17.00
CA PRO A 90 9.67 4.54 17.39
C PRO A 90 10.65 3.87 16.41
N ASN A 91 10.16 2.94 15.61
CA ASN A 91 10.94 2.11 14.69
C ASN A 91 10.58 2.38 13.21
N ALA A 92 9.88 3.48 12.93
CA ALA A 92 9.46 3.84 11.58
C ALA A 92 10.66 3.92 10.61
N THR A 93 11.80 4.41 11.09
CA THR A 93 13.05 4.48 10.31
C THR A 93 13.57 3.10 9.91
N ALA A 94 13.45 2.10 10.79
CA ALA A 94 13.86 0.72 10.45
C ALA A 94 12.97 0.16 9.33
N ILE A 95 11.66 0.41 9.41
CA ILE A 95 10.71 0.00 8.36
C ILE A 95 11.00 0.72 7.03
N ALA A 96 11.27 2.02 7.07
CA ALA A 96 11.55 2.82 5.89
C ALA A 96 12.86 2.43 5.18
N THR A 97 13.86 1.98 5.94
CA THR A 97 15.19 1.62 5.42
C THR A 97 15.31 0.16 4.98
N LEU A 98 14.37 -0.71 5.39
CA LEU A 98 14.35 -2.14 5.07
C LEU A 98 14.53 -2.44 3.57
N PRO A 99 13.77 -1.81 2.64
CA PRO A 99 13.95 -2.08 1.21
C PRO A 99 15.36 -1.76 0.72
N GLY A 100 15.97 -0.69 1.24
CA GLY A 100 17.33 -0.29 0.91
C GLY A 100 18.37 -1.34 1.30
N PHE A 101 18.28 -1.88 2.52
CA PHE A 101 19.17 -2.96 2.98
C PHE A 101 19.03 -4.24 2.15
N CYS A 102 17.81 -4.53 1.70
CA CYS A 102 17.51 -5.68 0.86
C CYS A 102 17.79 -5.45 -0.64
N GLY A 103 18.20 -4.25 -1.05
CA GLY A 103 18.41 -3.90 -2.46
C GLY A 103 17.13 -3.89 -3.30
N VAL A 104 15.97 -3.66 -2.67
CA VAL A 104 14.65 -3.67 -3.28
C VAL A 104 14.13 -2.23 -3.42
N SER A 105 13.55 -1.89 -4.56
CA SER A 105 12.94 -0.58 -4.81
C SER A 105 11.46 -0.74 -5.15
N LEU A 106 10.57 -0.34 -4.23
CA LEU A 106 9.12 -0.47 -4.36
C LEU A 106 8.48 0.56 -5.32
N GLY A 107 9.29 1.39 -5.98
CA GLY A 107 8.81 2.45 -6.88
C GLY A 107 8.21 3.68 -6.18
N PHE A 108 8.28 3.75 -4.85
CA PHE A 108 7.90 4.92 -4.04
C PHE A 108 8.77 4.99 -2.77
N THR A 109 8.81 6.16 -2.13
CA THR A 109 9.54 6.37 -0.89
C THR A 109 8.64 6.06 0.30
N ILE A 110 9.17 5.37 1.32
CA ILE A 110 8.44 5.06 2.54
C ILE A 110 8.74 6.14 3.60
N GLU A 111 7.82 7.07 3.83
CA GLU A 111 7.94 8.14 4.82
C GLU A 111 6.60 8.39 5.53
N PRO A 112 6.55 8.96 6.74
CA PRO A 112 5.31 9.12 7.52
C PRO A 112 4.17 9.91 6.85
N ASN A 113 4.44 10.56 5.70
CA ASN A 113 3.48 11.35 4.94
C ASN A 113 3.53 11.01 3.44
N THR A 114 3.99 9.81 3.07
CA THR A 114 3.94 9.38 1.67
C THR A 114 2.50 9.37 1.17
N ASP A 115 2.26 10.05 0.06
CA ASP A 115 1.00 9.98 -0.66
C ASP A 115 0.91 8.64 -1.41
N CYS A 116 -0.10 7.85 -1.07
CA CYS A 116 -0.32 6.52 -1.64
C CYS A 116 -1.30 6.53 -2.83
N ASP A 117 -1.73 7.69 -3.35
CA ASP A 117 -2.48 7.82 -4.61
C ASP A 117 -1.52 7.73 -5.83
N LEU A 118 -0.80 6.60 -5.90
CA LEU A 118 0.24 6.29 -6.88
C LEU A 118 -0.30 5.70 -8.19
#